data_AF-A0ABD7TU38-F1
#
_entry.id   AF-A0ABD7TU38-F1
#
_cell.length_a   1.000
_cell.length_b   1.000
_cell.length_c   1.000
_cell.angle_alpha   90.00
_cell.angle_beta   90.00
_cell.angle_gamma   90.00
#
_symmetry.space_group_name_H-M   'P 1'
#
loop_
_entity.id
_entity.type
_entity.pdbx_description
1 polymer ?
#
loop_
_entity_poly.entity_id
_entity_poly.type
_entity_poly.pdbx_seq_one_letter_code
_entity_poly.pdbx_strand_id
1 'polypeptide(L)'
;MDRSKTIRELFKLQSNENKVEIIKEYELAIRGFSNIEVHNINSNSEMYIVSEASNKQNIEKIQKYIKSKLKIEDDFSNLLDKDLIIERYGDDFTKLVTIFEKDQYGNLSDYIINKLIEKHNNTNVQKDALSKGKEKLNSSEQEDKLKKLRKIISDLETTVSEKDKKIKSLLFERKTLNSKIEELENLYYQSKKSWQIMKASLDEEERVNSELNKKNNELNMQIAELKSEKNRIIHQYAEASTKYQFHLMGIPQFWIDDHKNSKVYLPTEVDNFIDEFHKKPRDIFIVFKSGIALYDFRRLKKLRGMKFVSSFEEFKDIKGDFL
;
A
#
# COMPACT_ATOMS: atom_id res chain seq x y z
N MET A 1 -35.95 5.88 -28.48
CA MET A 1 -36.45 5.62 -29.86
C MET A 1 -36.04 4.25 -30.40
N ASP A 2 -36.61 3.82 -31.53
CA ASP A 2 -36.05 2.72 -32.32
C ASP A 2 -34.75 3.17 -33.04
N ARG A 3 -33.73 2.31 -33.03
CA ARG A 3 -32.39 2.58 -33.57
C ARG A 3 -32.41 3.02 -35.04
N SER A 4 -33.18 2.31 -35.87
CA SER A 4 -33.30 2.65 -37.31
C SER A 4 -33.88 4.05 -37.49
N LYS A 5 -34.88 4.40 -36.66
CA LYS A 5 -35.49 5.73 -36.66
C LYS A 5 -34.51 6.82 -36.26
N THR A 6 -33.75 6.64 -35.17
CA THR A 6 -32.78 7.64 -34.71
C THR A 6 -31.68 7.90 -35.74
N ILE A 7 -31.10 6.84 -36.32
CA ILE A 7 -30.06 6.98 -37.33
C ILE A 7 -30.62 7.64 -38.60
N ARG A 8 -31.85 7.31 -39.00
CA ARG A 8 -32.53 7.95 -40.13
C ARG A 8 -32.69 9.44 -39.93
N GLU A 9 -33.21 9.85 -38.77
CA GLU A 9 -33.42 11.27 -38.47
C GLU A 9 -32.09 12.01 -38.39
N LEU A 10 -31.07 11.43 -37.76
CA LEU A 10 -29.74 12.04 -37.71
C LEU A 10 -29.14 12.22 -39.11
N PHE A 11 -29.23 11.19 -39.96
CA PHE A 11 -28.71 11.22 -41.32
C PHE A 11 -29.43 12.25 -42.19
N LYS A 12 -30.75 12.38 -42.01
CA LYS A 12 -31.57 13.37 -42.71
C LYS A 12 -31.14 14.81 -42.41
N LEU A 13 -30.71 15.09 -41.18
CA LEU A 13 -30.30 16.42 -40.74
C LEU A 13 -28.92 16.86 -41.28
N GLN A 14 -28.16 15.94 -41.86
CA GLN A 14 -26.83 16.23 -42.42
C GLN A 14 -26.94 17.04 -43.72
N SER A 15 -25.91 17.83 -44.05
CA SER A 15 -25.79 18.45 -45.38
C SER A 15 -25.62 17.38 -46.47
N ASN A 16 -25.84 17.74 -47.74
CA ASN A 16 -25.69 16.78 -48.83
C ASN A 16 -24.24 16.32 -49.00
N GLU A 17 -23.28 17.19 -48.71
CA GLU A 17 -21.85 16.88 -48.64
C GLU A 17 -21.58 15.81 -47.58
N ASN A 18 -22.03 16.04 -46.34
CA ASN A 18 -21.85 15.12 -45.23
C ASN A 18 -22.55 13.77 -45.49
N LYS A 19 -23.74 13.78 -46.09
CA LYS A 19 -24.44 12.53 -46.46
C LYS A 19 -23.59 11.67 -47.39
N VAL A 20 -22.94 12.27 -48.39
CA VAL A 20 -22.04 11.55 -49.31
C VAL A 20 -20.80 11.03 -48.60
N GLU A 21 -20.21 11.83 -47.71
CA GLU A 21 -19.06 11.42 -46.90
C GLU A 21 -19.41 10.22 -46.01
N ILE A 22 -20.53 10.27 -45.30
CA ILE A 22 -21.01 9.18 -44.45
C ILE A 22 -21.26 7.91 -45.29
N ILE A 23 -21.90 8.03 -46.46
CA ILE A 23 -22.14 6.88 -47.34
C ILE A 23 -20.81 6.21 -47.73
N LYS A 24 -19.77 7.00 -48.03
CA LYS A 24 -18.44 6.48 -48.40
C LYS A 24 -17.69 5.91 -47.21
N GLU A 25 -17.62 6.65 -46.09
CA GLU A 25 -16.88 6.26 -44.88
C GLU A 25 -17.39 4.93 -44.30
N TYR A 26 -18.71 4.74 -44.32
CA TYR A 26 -19.36 3.55 -43.77
C TYR A 26 -19.67 2.48 -44.83
N GLU A 27 -19.26 2.70 -46.07
CA GLU A 27 -19.51 1.83 -47.22
C GLU A 27 -21.01 1.44 -47.35
N LEU A 28 -21.92 2.41 -47.19
CA LEU A 28 -23.36 2.16 -47.19
C LEU A 28 -23.84 1.75 -48.59
N ALA A 29 -24.63 0.68 -48.66
CA ALA A 29 -25.22 0.20 -49.91
C ALA A 29 -26.55 0.92 -50.16
N ILE A 30 -26.57 1.83 -51.15
CA ILE A 30 -27.79 2.50 -51.59
C ILE A 30 -28.23 1.90 -52.93
N ARG A 31 -29.34 1.14 -52.92
CA ARG A 31 -29.81 0.45 -54.13
C ARG A 31 -30.09 1.44 -55.25
N GLY A 32 -29.72 1.08 -56.48
CA GLY A 32 -29.90 1.96 -57.65
C GLY A 32 -28.80 3.01 -57.85
N PHE A 33 -27.82 3.10 -56.95
CA PHE A 33 -26.66 3.97 -57.10
C PHE A 33 -25.36 3.16 -57.04
N SER A 34 -24.51 3.30 -58.06
CA SER A 34 -23.15 2.76 -58.06
C SER A 34 -22.14 3.70 -57.40
N ASN A 35 -22.36 5.01 -57.52
CA ASN A 35 -21.62 6.08 -56.83
C ASN A 35 -22.57 7.25 -56.57
N ILE A 36 -22.58 7.79 -55.35
CA ILE A 36 -23.40 8.96 -54.98
C ILE A 36 -22.49 10.17 -54.88
N GLU A 37 -22.89 11.23 -55.57
CA GLU A 37 -22.23 12.53 -55.57
C GLU A 37 -23.22 13.61 -55.18
N VAL A 38 -22.73 14.72 -54.62
CA VAL A 38 -23.57 15.79 -54.05
C VAL A 38 -24.58 16.32 -55.05
N HIS A 39 -24.17 16.48 -56.32
CA HIS A 39 -25.03 16.98 -57.39
C HIS A 39 -26.16 16.02 -57.80
N ASN A 40 -26.09 14.74 -57.40
CA ASN A 40 -27.12 13.72 -57.65
C ASN A 40 -28.18 13.65 -56.54
N ILE A 41 -28.00 14.41 -55.46
CA ILE A 41 -28.95 14.50 -54.34
C ILE A 41 -29.89 15.69 -54.58
N ASN A 42 -31.09 15.40 -55.08
CA ASN A 42 -32.21 16.34 -55.21
C ASN A 42 -33.34 15.90 -54.25
N SER A 43 -34.40 16.71 -54.12
CA SER A 43 -35.48 16.45 -53.14
C SER A 43 -36.12 15.06 -53.26
N ASN A 44 -36.17 14.48 -54.48
CA ASN A 44 -36.76 13.16 -54.70
C ASN A 44 -35.77 12.03 -54.40
N SER A 45 -34.50 12.17 -54.81
CA SER A 45 -33.46 11.17 -54.51
C SER A 45 -33.04 11.20 -53.04
N GLU A 46 -33.11 12.35 -52.38
CA GLU A 46 -32.75 12.52 -50.97
C GLU A 46 -33.62 11.65 -50.05
N MET A 47 -34.95 11.70 -50.19
CA MET A 47 -35.84 10.87 -49.35
C MET A 47 -35.54 9.38 -49.50
N TYR A 48 -35.26 8.94 -50.74
CA TYR A 48 -34.91 7.56 -51.02
C TYR A 48 -33.55 7.17 -50.42
N ILE A 49 -32.52 8.00 -50.62
CA ILE A 49 -31.17 7.79 -50.05
C ILE A 49 -31.22 7.73 -48.52
N VAL A 50 -31.97 8.63 -47.87
CA VAL A 50 -32.16 8.63 -46.40
C VAL A 50 -32.84 7.34 -45.94
N SER A 51 -33.82 6.84 -46.69
CA SER A 51 -34.50 5.59 -46.34
C SER A 51 -33.56 4.39 -46.44
N GLU A 52 -32.79 4.27 -47.53
CA GLU A 52 -31.82 3.20 -47.76
C GLU A 52 -30.64 3.26 -46.78
N ALA A 53 -30.14 4.45 -46.45
CA ALA A 53 -29.07 4.63 -45.45
C ALA A 53 -29.44 4.05 -44.07
N SER A 54 -30.74 4.04 -43.74
CA SER A 54 -31.28 3.49 -42.49
C SER A 54 -31.81 2.05 -42.58
N ASN A 55 -31.59 1.37 -43.71
CA ASN A 55 -32.01 -0.02 -43.90
C ASN A 55 -31.21 -0.96 -42.97
N LYS A 56 -31.73 -2.16 -42.71
CA LYS A 56 -31.13 -3.10 -41.75
C LYS A 56 -29.65 -3.40 -42.04
N GLN A 57 -29.28 -3.60 -43.31
CA GLN A 57 -27.92 -3.93 -43.72
C GLN A 57 -26.95 -2.76 -43.46
N ASN A 58 -27.37 -1.54 -43.76
CA ASN A 58 -26.58 -0.33 -43.55
C ASN A 58 -26.46 0.03 -42.06
N ILE A 59 -27.51 -0.19 -41.26
CA ILE A 59 -27.40 -0.07 -39.80
C ILE A 59 -26.34 -1.04 -39.26
N GLU A 60 -26.32 -2.30 -39.70
CA GLU A 60 -25.30 -3.28 -39.28
C GLU A 60 -23.88 -2.84 -39.65
N LYS A 61 -23.68 -2.22 -40.82
CA LYS A 61 -22.38 -1.64 -41.23
C LYS A 61 -21.97 -0.48 -40.33
N ILE A 62 -22.88 0.46 -40.06
CA ILE A 62 -22.65 1.58 -39.14
C ILE A 62 -22.22 1.06 -37.77
N GLN A 63 -22.93 0.06 -37.24
CA GLN A 63 -22.59 -0.52 -35.95
C GLN A 63 -21.24 -1.20 -35.92
N LYS A 64 -20.89 -1.94 -36.97
CA LYS A 64 -19.59 -2.60 -37.07
C LYS A 64 -18.46 -1.57 -37.09
N TYR A 65 -18.65 -0.47 -37.80
CA TYR A 65 -17.70 0.64 -37.88
C TYR A 65 -17.53 1.36 -36.52
N ILE A 66 -18.64 1.67 -35.85
CA ILE A 66 -18.61 2.32 -34.53
C ILE A 66 -17.94 1.41 -33.50
N LYS A 67 -18.26 0.10 -33.50
CA LYS A 67 -17.63 -0.89 -32.61
C LYS A 67 -16.13 -1.06 -32.85
N SER A 68 -15.65 -0.94 -34.09
CA SER A 68 -14.23 -1.03 -34.40
C SER A 68 -13.45 0.22 -33.96
N LYS A 69 -14.06 1.41 -34.06
CA LYS A 69 -13.46 2.68 -33.60
C LYS A 69 -13.56 2.92 -32.09
N LEU A 70 -14.58 2.37 -31.42
CA LEU A 70 -14.78 2.47 -29.96
C LEU A 70 -13.60 1.92 -29.12
N LYS A 71 -12.73 1.08 -29.68
CA LYS A 71 -11.56 0.54 -28.97
C LYS A 71 -10.42 1.54 -28.81
N ILE A 72 -10.47 2.71 -29.46
CA ILE A 72 -9.28 3.58 -29.65
C ILE A 72 -9.43 5.00 -29.05
N GLU A 73 -10.59 5.41 -28.51
CA GLU A 73 -10.73 6.80 -27.99
C GLU A 73 -11.26 6.91 -26.56
N ASP A 74 -10.50 7.68 -25.75
CA ASP A 74 -10.91 8.28 -24.46
C ASP A 74 -12.05 9.28 -24.69
N ASP A 75 -13.28 8.78 -24.69
CA ASP A 75 -14.46 9.59 -24.96
C ASP A 75 -15.12 10.09 -23.66
N PHE A 76 -14.82 11.35 -23.31
CA PHE A 76 -15.38 12.09 -22.17
C PHE A 76 -16.84 12.57 -22.38
N SER A 77 -17.53 12.11 -23.44
CA SER A 77 -18.92 12.50 -23.72
C SER A 77 -19.90 12.21 -22.57
N ASN A 78 -19.59 11.21 -21.72
CA ASN A 78 -20.37 10.91 -20.52
C ASN A 78 -20.28 11.98 -19.43
N LEU A 79 -19.37 12.96 -19.56
CA LEU A 79 -19.17 14.08 -18.64
C LEU A 79 -19.70 15.42 -19.19
N LEU A 80 -20.18 15.45 -20.43
CA LEU A 80 -20.69 16.67 -21.05
C LEU A 80 -22.19 16.82 -20.77
N ASP A 81 -22.61 18.04 -20.47
CA ASP A 81 -24.04 18.41 -20.42
C ASP A 81 -24.69 18.15 -21.79
N LYS A 82 -25.99 17.82 -21.80
CA LYS A 82 -26.76 17.48 -23.02
C LYS A 82 -26.68 18.58 -24.07
N ASP A 83 -26.63 19.84 -23.63
CA ASP A 83 -26.56 21.00 -24.53
C ASP A 83 -25.16 21.20 -25.13
N LEU A 84 -24.12 20.91 -24.35
CA LEU A 84 -22.73 20.99 -24.81
C LEU A 84 -22.42 19.89 -25.83
N ILE A 85 -23.05 18.72 -25.72
CA ILE A 85 -22.94 17.66 -26.73
C ILE A 85 -23.46 18.16 -28.09
N ILE A 86 -24.59 18.87 -28.10
CA ILE A 86 -25.18 19.43 -29.33
C ILE A 86 -24.33 20.55 -29.90
N GLU A 87 -23.80 21.44 -29.05
CA GLU A 87 -22.91 22.52 -29.49
C GLU A 87 -21.62 21.99 -30.11
N ARG A 88 -21.04 20.94 -29.53
CA ARG A 88 -19.74 20.42 -29.93
C ARG A 88 -19.80 19.41 -31.07
N TYR A 89 -20.85 18.59 -31.11
CA TYR A 89 -20.95 17.45 -32.03
C TYR A 89 -22.21 17.47 -32.89
N GLY A 90 -23.01 18.55 -32.88
CA GLY A 90 -24.30 18.61 -33.57
C GLY A 90 -24.25 18.25 -35.06
N ASP A 91 -23.11 18.49 -35.71
CA ASP A 91 -22.87 18.19 -37.13
C ASP A 91 -21.97 16.94 -37.35
N ASP A 92 -21.50 16.29 -36.29
CA ASP A 92 -20.63 15.10 -36.35
C ASP A 92 -21.46 13.82 -36.20
N PHE A 93 -21.82 13.23 -37.35
CA PHE A 93 -22.61 12.00 -37.41
C PHE A 93 -21.97 10.85 -36.62
N THR A 94 -20.66 10.65 -36.76
CA THR A 94 -19.93 9.52 -36.17
C THR A 94 -19.89 9.61 -34.65
N LYS A 95 -19.57 10.79 -34.10
CA LYS A 95 -19.55 11.01 -32.65
C LYS A 95 -20.95 10.91 -32.06
N LEU A 96 -21.97 11.46 -32.72
CA LEU A 96 -23.36 11.36 -32.24
C LEU A 96 -23.87 9.92 -32.24
N VAL A 97 -23.63 9.14 -33.30
CA VAL A 97 -24.02 7.71 -33.31
C VAL A 97 -23.27 6.92 -32.23
N THR A 98 -22.01 7.27 -31.95
CA THR A 98 -21.25 6.66 -30.85
C THR A 98 -21.89 6.92 -29.49
N ILE A 99 -22.34 8.16 -29.24
CA ILE A 99 -23.06 8.54 -28.02
C ILE A 99 -24.40 7.80 -27.95
N PHE A 100 -25.12 7.69 -29.07
CA PHE A 100 -26.42 7.00 -29.11
C PHE A 100 -26.30 5.49 -28.85
N GLU A 101 -25.26 4.84 -29.35
CA GLU A 101 -24.97 3.43 -29.03
C GLU A 101 -24.71 3.24 -27.53
N LYS A 102 -24.00 4.18 -26.86
CA LYS A 102 -23.78 4.15 -25.41
C LYS A 102 -25.07 4.36 -24.61
N ASP A 103 -25.89 5.32 -25.03
CA ASP A 103 -27.23 5.60 -24.46
C ASP A 103 -28.26 4.51 -24.82
N GLN A 104 -27.89 3.51 -25.64
CA GLN A 104 -28.77 2.49 -26.16
C GLN A 104 -30.01 3.06 -26.87
N TYR A 105 -29.86 4.22 -27.53
CA TYR A 105 -30.95 4.93 -28.20
C TYR A 105 -32.10 5.34 -27.26
N GLY A 106 -31.74 5.63 -26.00
CA GLY A 106 -32.64 6.05 -24.93
C GLY A 106 -32.93 7.56 -24.91
N ASN A 107 -33.08 8.10 -23.70
CA ASN A 107 -33.59 9.47 -23.49
C ASN A 107 -32.64 10.57 -23.96
N LEU A 108 -31.32 10.33 -23.93
CA LEU A 108 -30.34 11.33 -24.37
C LEU A 108 -30.35 11.45 -25.90
N SER A 109 -30.43 10.31 -26.57
CA SER A 109 -30.54 10.21 -28.03
C SER A 109 -31.80 10.94 -28.52
N ASP A 110 -32.94 10.68 -27.87
CA ASP A 110 -34.21 11.30 -28.19
C ASP A 110 -34.15 12.83 -27.97
N TYR A 111 -33.52 13.29 -26.88
CA TYR A 111 -33.34 14.72 -26.59
C TYR A 111 -32.52 15.42 -27.67
N ILE A 112 -31.37 14.86 -28.03
CA ILE A 112 -30.44 15.45 -29.01
C ILE A 112 -31.10 15.55 -30.38
N ILE A 113 -31.77 14.49 -30.85
CA ILE A 113 -32.46 14.50 -32.15
C ILE A 113 -33.55 15.58 -32.19
N ASN A 114 -34.40 15.66 -31.18
CA ASN A 114 -35.49 16.64 -31.17
C ASN A 114 -34.96 18.08 -31.21
N LYS A 115 -33.91 18.37 -30.43
CA LYS A 115 -33.30 19.70 -30.39
C LYS A 115 -32.60 20.07 -31.70
N LEU A 116 -31.97 19.10 -32.38
CA LEU A 116 -31.41 19.31 -33.72
C LEU A 116 -32.50 19.57 -34.77
N ILE A 117 -33.63 18.86 -34.70
CA ILE A 117 -34.79 19.10 -35.58
C ILE A 117 -35.35 20.52 -35.37
N GLU A 118 -35.52 20.96 -34.13
CA GLU A 118 -35.98 22.32 -33.81
C GLU A 118 -35.05 23.39 -34.40
N LYS A 119 -33.73 23.21 -34.25
CA LYS A 119 -32.72 24.10 -34.82
C LYS A 119 -32.82 24.16 -36.34
N HIS A 120 -32.93 23.00 -37.00
CA HIS A 120 -33.02 22.88 -38.45
C HIS A 120 -34.29 23.53 -39.04
N ASN A 121 -35.43 23.37 -38.36
CA ASN A 121 -36.70 23.97 -38.79
C ASN A 121 -36.68 25.50 -38.69
N ASN A 122 -36.10 26.06 -37.62
CA ASN A 122 -35.99 27.51 -37.45
C ASN A 122 -35.11 28.18 -38.51
N THR A 123 -34.06 27.50 -39.00
CA THR A 123 -33.22 28.01 -40.09
C THR A 123 -33.91 28.06 -41.46
N ASN A 124 -34.87 27.14 -41.73
CA ASN A 124 -35.60 27.16 -43.00
C ASN A 124 -36.66 28.27 -43.06
N VAL A 125 -37.31 28.57 -41.93
CA VAL A 125 -38.29 29.68 -41.84
C VAL A 125 -37.63 31.05 -42.13
N GLN A 126 -36.36 31.23 -41.78
CA GLN A 126 -35.62 32.48 -42.07
C GLN A 126 -35.20 32.61 -43.54
N LYS A 127 -34.97 31.52 -44.26
CA LYS A 127 -34.65 31.56 -45.71
C LYS A 127 -35.85 31.93 -46.57
N ASP A 128 -37.05 31.48 -46.20
CA ASP A 128 -38.28 31.82 -46.94
C ASP A 128 -38.73 33.27 -46.74
N ALA A 129 -38.42 33.88 -45.58
CA ALA A 129 -38.75 35.27 -45.28
C ALA A 129 -37.91 36.29 -46.09
N LEU A 130 -36.66 35.96 -46.46
CA LEU A 130 -35.79 36.86 -47.24
C LEU A 130 -36.19 36.99 -48.72
N SER A 131 -37.01 36.07 -49.24
CA SER A 131 -37.43 36.05 -50.65
C SER A 131 -38.63 36.97 -50.94
N LYS A 132 -39.37 37.44 -49.93
CA LYS A 132 -40.62 38.20 -50.11
C LYS A 132 -40.66 39.39 -49.16
N GLY A 133 -40.06 40.53 -49.54
CA GLY A 133 -40.17 41.74 -48.72
C GLY A 133 -39.36 42.94 -49.19
N LYS A 134 -39.65 43.46 -50.39
CA LYS A 134 -39.32 44.86 -50.74
C LYS A 134 -40.54 45.73 -50.45
N GLU A 135 -40.78 46.05 -49.19
CA GLU A 135 -41.68 47.16 -48.82
C GLU A 135 -40.86 48.38 -48.39
N LYS A 136 -41.11 49.51 -49.06
CA LYS A 136 -40.53 50.81 -48.75
C LYS A 136 -41.08 51.28 -47.40
N LEU A 137 -40.24 51.31 -46.37
CA LEU A 137 -40.47 52.02 -45.12
C LEU A 137 -39.81 53.41 -45.19
N ASN A 138 -40.43 54.40 -44.55
CA ASN A 138 -39.99 55.81 -44.52
C ASN A 138 -38.62 55.94 -43.81
N SER A 139 -37.73 56.77 -44.37
CA SER A 139 -36.31 56.87 -43.97
C SER A 139 -36.07 57.20 -42.49
N SER A 140 -36.94 58.00 -41.87
CA SER A 140 -36.85 58.38 -40.45
C SER A 140 -37.04 57.22 -39.48
N GLU A 141 -38.00 56.32 -39.73
CA GLU A 141 -38.23 55.15 -38.88
C GLU A 141 -37.15 54.08 -39.05
N GLN A 142 -36.61 53.96 -40.27
CA GLN A 142 -35.45 53.11 -40.53
C GLN A 142 -34.22 53.61 -39.78
N GLU A 143 -34.02 54.93 -39.69
CA GLU A 143 -32.87 55.53 -39.02
C GLU A 143 -32.92 55.37 -37.49
N ASP A 144 -34.11 55.49 -36.88
CA ASP A 144 -34.29 55.21 -35.45
C ASP A 144 -34.17 53.73 -35.10
N LYS A 145 -34.67 52.82 -35.96
CA LYS A 145 -34.43 51.37 -35.82
C LYS A 145 -32.93 51.06 -35.94
N LEU A 146 -32.22 51.70 -36.87
CA LEU A 146 -30.77 51.58 -37.03
C LEU A 146 -30.00 52.06 -35.80
N LYS A 147 -30.37 53.20 -35.20
CA LYS A 147 -29.75 53.69 -33.96
C LYS A 147 -29.96 52.72 -32.79
N LYS A 148 -31.18 52.17 -32.63
CA LYS A 148 -31.47 51.15 -31.62
C LYS A 148 -30.64 49.88 -31.83
N LEU A 149 -30.56 49.39 -33.06
CA LEU A 149 -29.74 48.23 -33.42
C LEU A 149 -28.25 48.46 -33.16
N ARG A 150 -27.71 49.63 -33.53
CA ARG A 150 -26.31 49.98 -33.25
C ARG A 150 -26.01 50.01 -31.75
N LYS A 151 -26.94 50.53 -30.94
CA LYS A 151 -26.81 50.51 -29.49
C LYS A 151 -26.79 49.08 -28.94
N ILE A 152 -27.73 48.24 -29.39
CA ILE A 152 -27.77 46.81 -29.01
C ILE A 152 -26.47 46.10 -29.40
N ILE A 153 -25.94 46.36 -30.59
CA ILE A 153 -24.66 45.78 -31.04
C ILE A 153 -23.52 46.21 -30.11
N SER A 154 -23.43 47.49 -29.77
CA SER A 154 -22.39 47.99 -28.87
C SER A 154 -22.50 47.41 -27.44
N ASP A 155 -23.72 47.28 -26.92
CA ASP A 155 -23.98 46.67 -25.61
C ASP A 155 -23.62 45.16 -25.64
N LEU A 156 -23.85 44.47 -26.76
CA LEU A 156 -23.45 43.08 -26.94
C LEU A 156 -21.94 42.92 -27.07
N GLU A 157 -21.26 43.78 -27.83
CA GLU A 157 -19.80 43.77 -27.98
C GLU A 157 -19.08 44.00 -26.65
N THR A 158 -19.58 44.94 -25.83
CA THR A 158 -19.06 45.17 -24.47
C THR A 158 -19.28 43.96 -23.58
N THR A 159 -20.49 43.37 -23.60
CA THR A 159 -20.80 42.14 -22.85
C THR A 159 -19.89 40.97 -23.25
N VAL A 160 -19.63 40.80 -24.56
CA VAL A 160 -18.72 39.76 -25.07
C VAL A 160 -17.30 40.02 -24.57
N SER A 161 -16.82 41.26 -24.64
CA SER A 161 -15.49 41.63 -24.14
C SER A 161 -15.31 41.34 -22.64
N GLU A 162 -16.33 41.61 -21.82
CA GLU A 162 -16.33 41.30 -20.40
C GLU A 162 -16.30 39.80 -20.13
N LYS A 163 -17.10 39.03 -20.88
CA LYS A 163 -17.09 37.56 -20.80
C LYS A 163 -15.73 36.99 -21.19
N ASP A 164 -15.09 37.52 -22.24
CA ASP A 164 -13.75 37.09 -22.66
C ASP A 164 -12.68 37.36 -21.58
N LYS A 165 -12.74 38.51 -20.91
CA LYS A 165 -11.86 38.80 -19.77
C LYS A 165 -12.06 37.79 -18.64
N LYS A 166 -13.33 37.45 -18.34
CA LYS A 166 -13.65 36.46 -17.32
C LYS A 166 -13.15 35.07 -17.69
N ILE A 167 -13.30 34.65 -18.95
CA ILE A 167 -12.77 33.39 -19.47
C ILE A 167 -11.25 33.33 -19.28
N LYS A 168 -10.52 34.40 -19.63
CA LYS A 168 -9.06 34.45 -19.44
C LYS A 168 -8.65 34.30 -17.98
N SER A 169 -9.36 34.96 -17.06
CA SER A 169 -9.13 34.82 -15.62
C SER A 169 -9.35 33.39 -15.14
N LEU A 170 -10.45 32.75 -15.56
CA LEU A 170 -10.76 31.37 -15.19
C LEU A 170 -9.75 30.37 -15.76
N LEU A 171 -9.27 30.60 -16.98
CA LEU A 171 -8.22 29.77 -17.59
C LEU A 171 -6.89 29.88 -16.81
N PHE A 172 -6.55 31.07 -16.33
CA PHE A 172 -5.38 31.27 -15.49
C PHE A 172 -5.51 30.53 -14.16
N GLU A 173 -6.64 30.71 -13.47
CA GLU A 173 -6.92 30.06 -12.19
C GLU A 173 -6.91 28.52 -12.32
N ARG A 174 -7.52 27.98 -13.39
CA ARG A 174 -7.48 26.56 -13.70
C ARG A 174 -6.04 26.05 -13.86
N LYS A 175 -5.17 26.81 -14.54
CA LYS A 175 -3.76 26.42 -14.71
C LYS A 175 -3.06 26.36 -13.36
N THR A 176 -3.26 27.34 -12.49
CA THR A 176 -2.70 27.36 -11.13
C THR A 176 -3.19 26.20 -10.29
N LEU A 177 -4.49 25.89 -10.35
CA LEU A 177 -5.08 24.76 -9.65
C LEU A 177 -4.51 23.43 -10.13
N ASN A 178 -4.36 23.24 -11.45
CA ASN A 178 -3.76 22.02 -12.00
C ASN A 178 -2.33 21.81 -11.51
N SER A 179 -1.49 22.85 -11.51
CA SER A 179 -0.12 22.75 -10.98
C SER A 179 -0.12 22.37 -9.49
N LYS A 180 -1.09 22.87 -8.71
CA LYS A 180 -1.21 22.53 -7.29
C LYS A 180 -1.69 21.09 -7.07
N ILE A 181 -2.56 20.58 -7.95
CA ILE A 181 -2.99 19.18 -7.95
C ILE A 181 -1.78 18.27 -8.21
N GLU A 182 -0.99 18.56 -9.25
CA GLU A 182 0.23 17.78 -9.57
C GLU A 182 1.23 17.75 -8.40
N GLU A 183 1.43 18.89 -7.72
CA GLU A 183 2.29 18.96 -6.54
C GLU A 183 1.77 18.10 -5.38
N LEU A 184 0.47 18.16 -5.10
CA LEU A 184 -0.18 17.37 -4.05
C LEU A 184 -0.14 15.87 -4.36
N GLU A 185 -0.34 15.48 -5.62
CA GLU A 185 -0.23 14.07 -6.04
C GLU A 185 1.19 13.54 -5.83
N ASN A 186 2.21 14.34 -6.15
CA ASN A 186 3.60 13.97 -5.92
C ASN A 186 3.91 13.81 -4.42
N LEU A 187 3.45 14.76 -3.59
CA LEU A 187 3.59 14.68 -2.13
C LEU A 187 2.90 13.44 -1.55
N TYR A 188 1.69 13.13 -2.03
CA TYR A 188 0.97 11.93 -1.64
C TYR A 188 1.74 10.66 -1.98
N TYR A 189 2.30 10.56 -3.19
CA TYR A 189 3.08 9.39 -3.61
C TYR A 189 4.35 9.21 -2.75
N GLN A 190 5.07 10.30 -2.47
CA GLN A 190 6.23 10.29 -1.60
C GLN A 190 5.88 9.85 -0.18
N SER A 191 4.82 10.41 0.40
CA SER A 191 4.33 10.04 1.73
C SER A 191 3.91 8.58 1.79
N LYS A 192 3.21 8.08 0.76
CA LYS A 192 2.80 6.67 0.68
C LYS A 192 4.02 5.73 0.65
N LYS A 193 5.04 6.07 -0.13
CA LYS A 193 6.28 5.29 -0.21
C LYS A 193 7.02 5.30 1.13
N SER A 194 7.11 6.45 1.80
CA SER A 194 7.72 6.57 3.13
C SER A 194 6.99 5.70 4.17
N TRP A 195 5.65 5.74 4.18
CA TRP A 195 4.85 4.90 5.08
C TRP A 195 5.08 3.40 4.84
N GLN A 196 5.18 2.96 3.59
CA GLN A 196 5.46 1.55 3.27
C GLN A 196 6.82 1.08 3.80
N ILE A 197 7.85 1.92 3.67
CA ILE A 197 9.20 1.65 4.21
C ILE A 197 9.14 1.56 5.74
N MET A 198 8.45 2.51 6.38
CA MET A 198 8.34 2.54 7.83
C MET A 198 7.57 1.33 8.38
N LYS A 199 6.51 0.91 7.69
CA LYS A 199 5.75 -0.31 8.04
C LYS A 199 6.63 -1.56 7.96
N ALA A 200 7.39 -1.72 6.87
CA ALA A 200 8.29 -2.86 6.73
C ALA A 200 9.39 -2.89 7.81
N SER A 201 9.89 -1.71 8.20
CA SER A 201 10.85 -1.60 9.31
C SER A 201 10.26 -2.02 10.65
N LEU A 202 9.01 -1.64 10.91
CA LEU A 202 8.31 -2.02 12.15
C LEU A 202 8.06 -3.54 12.20
N ASP A 203 7.60 -4.13 11.10
CA ASP A 203 7.37 -5.58 11.01
C ASP A 203 8.66 -6.38 11.30
N GLU A 204 9.81 -5.90 10.81
CA GLU A 204 11.11 -6.50 11.08
C GLU A 204 11.55 -6.33 12.55
N GLU A 205 11.30 -5.16 13.15
CA GLU A 205 11.59 -4.91 14.56
C GLU A 205 10.76 -5.81 15.48
N GLU A 206 9.48 -5.99 15.19
CA GLU A 206 8.61 -6.93 15.91
C GLU A 206 9.11 -8.38 15.81
N ARG A 207 9.57 -8.78 14.62
CA ARG A 207 10.16 -10.10 14.38
C ARG A 207 11.40 -10.31 15.24
N VAL A 208 12.34 -9.35 15.21
CA VAL A 208 13.58 -9.41 16.01
C VAL A 208 13.27 -9.43 17.50
N ASN A 209 12.33 -8.63 17.97
CA ASN A 209 11.94 -8.60 19.39
C ASN A 209 11.34 -9.95 19.85
N SER A 210 10.54 -10.60 19.01
CA SER A 210 10.02 -11.95 19.28
C SER A 210 11.15 -12.98 19.42
N GLU A 211 12.15 -12.93 18.54
CA GLU A 211 13.33 -13.80 18.63
C GLU A 211 14.16 -13.53 19.89
N LEU A 212 14.34 -12.25 20.25
CA LEU A 212 15.06 -11.85 21.45
C LEU A 212 14.38 -12.37 22.72
N ASN A 213 13.04 -12.26 22.78
CA ASN A 213 12.26 -12.77 23.90
C ASN A 213 12.38 -14.30 24.03
N LYS A 214 12.39 -15.04 22.92
CA LYS A 214 12.63 -16.49 22.94
C LYS A 214 14.01 -16.82 23.51
N LYS A 215 15.07 -16.14 23.05
CA LYS A 215 16.42 -16.31 23.57
C LYS A 215 16.52 -15.96 25.06
N ASN A 216 15.84 -14.91 25.49
CA ASN A 216 15.82 -14.51 26.89
C ASN A 216 15.15 -15.57 27.78
N ASN A 217 14.04 -16.16 27.31
CA ASN A 217 13.38 -17.26 28.01
C ASN A 217 14.27 -18.50 28.10
N GLU A 218 14.98 -18.85 27.02
CA GLU A 218 15.93 -19.96 27.00
C GLU A 218 17.08 -19.73 27.99
N LEU A 219 17.65 -18.52 28.01
CA LEU A 219 18.71 -18.16 28.95
C LEU A 219 18.21 -18.25 30.41
N ASN A 220 16.99 -17.79 30.69
CA ASN A 220 16.41 -17.88 32.02
C ASN A 220 16.21 -19.35 32.46
N MET A 221 15.83 -20.25 31.55
CA MET A 221 15.76 -21.69 31.85
C MET A 221 17.14 -22.26 32.18
N GLN A 222 18.16 -21.96 31.38
CA GLN A 222 19.54 -22.40 31.65
C GLN A 222 20.05 -21.89 33.01
N ILE A 223 19.76 -20.63 33.35
CA ILE A 223 20.10 -20.08 34.68
C ILE A 223 19.41 -20.84 35.80
N ALA A 224 18.13 -21.20 35.63
CA ALA A 224 17.39 -21.97 36.62
C ALA A 224 17.98 -23.38 36.81
N GLU A 225 18.34 -24.06 35.72
CA GLU A 225 19.01 -25.36 35.73
C GLU A 225 20.37 -25.29 36.46
N LEU A 226 21.20 -24.31 36.11
CA LEU A 226 22.50 -24.11 36.76
C LEU A 226 22.38 -23.80 38.25
N LYS A 227 21.37 -23.02 38.66
CA LYS A 227 21.09 -22.76 40.08
C LYS A 227 20.68 -24.04 40.81
N SER A 228 19.82 -24.86 40.20
CA SER A 228 19.43 -26.15 40.76
C SER A 228 20.64 -27.07 40.91
N GLU A 229 21.49 -27.15 39.89
CA GLU A 229 22.68 -28.01 39.93
C GLU A 229 23.70 -27.54 40.97
N LYS A 230 23.94 -26.23 41.06
CA LYS A 230 24.75 -25.65 42.13
C LYS A 230 24.22 -26.05 43.52
N ASN A 231 22.91 -25.96 43.74
CA ASN A 231 22.32 -26.33 45.03
C ASN A 231 22.48 -27.83 45.33
N ARG A 232 22.31 -28.69 44.32
CA ARG A 232 22.57 -30.14 44.46
C ARG A 232 24.00 -30.42 44.88
N ILE A 233 24.97 -29.79 44.22
CA ILE A 233 26.39 -29.92 44.56
C ILE A 233 26.65 -29.46 46.00
N ILE A 234 26.11 -28.30 46.40
CA ILE A 234 26.24 -27.80 47.78
C ILE A 234 25.68 -28.79 48.81
N HIS A 235 24.51 -29.38 48.54
CA HIS A 235 23.93 -30.39 49.42
C HIS A 235 24.79 -31.65 49.52
N GLN A 236 25.30 -32.15 48.39
CA GLN A 236 26.21 -33.30 48.37
C GLN A 236 27.48 -33.02 49.19
N TYR A 237 28.08 -31.83 49.04
CA TYR A 237 29.24 -31.43 49.84
C TYR A 237 28.91 -31.31 51.34
N ALA A 238 27.75 -30.76 51.69
CA ALA A 238 27.32 -30.65 53.09
C ALA A 238 27.14 -32.04 53.74
N GLU A 239 26.53 -32.98 53.02
CA GLU A 239 26.36 -34.37 53.47
C GLU A 239 27.70 -35.10 53.61
N ALA A 240 28.62 -34.96 52.65
CA ALA A 240 29.96 -35.56 52.74
C ALA A 240 30.77 -34.99 53.92
N SER A 241 30.72 -33.67 54.13
CA SER A 241 31.51 -32.97 55.16
C SER A 241 31.09 -33.29 56.60
N THR A 242 29.92 -33.89 56.84
CA THR A 242 29.39 -34.18 58.19
C THR A 242 29.63 -35.62 58.65
N LYS A 243 30.16 -36.49 57.79
CA LYS A 243 30.25 -37.93 58.05
C LYS A 243 31.42 -38.36 58.95
N TYR A 244 32.50 -37.58 59.00
CA TYR A 244 33.72 -37.90 59.76
C TYR A 244 34.38 -36.62 60.29
N GLN A 245 34.81 -36.61 61.56
CA GLN A 245 35.57 -35.49 62.13
C GLN A 245 37.07 -35.68 61.87
N PHE A 246 37.77 -34.62 61.47
CA PHE A 246 39.23 -34.65 61.32
C PHE A 246 39.90 -34.24 62.63
N HIS A 247 40.78 -35.08 63.15
CA HIS A 247 41.60 -34.79 64.32
C HIS A 247 43.03 -34.49 63.87
N LEU A 248 43.51 -33.28 64.11
CA LEU A 248 44.76 -32.75 63.55
C LEU A 248 45.78 -32.47 64.66
N MET A 249 46.99 -33.00 64.52
CA MET A 249 48.06 -32.84 65.52
C MET A 249 49.34 -32.27 64.91
N GLY A 250 49.85 -31.18 65.50
CA GLY A 250 51.08 -30.50 65.08
C GLY A 250 50.99 -29.80 63.73
N ILE A 251 49.79 -29.67 63.15
CA ILE A 251 49.58 -29.03 61.84
C ILE A 251 49.72 -27.50 61.99
N PRO A 252 50.47 -26.81 61.12
CA PRO A 252 50.55 -25.34 61.14
C PRO A 252 49.17 -24.68 60.99
N GLN A 253 48.87 -23.68 61.82
CA GLN A 253 47.54 -23.06 61.88
C GLN A 253 47.04 -22.52 60.53
N PHE A 254 47.94 -22.01 59.69
CA PHE A 254 47.60 -21.46 58.37
C PHE A 254 47.32 -22.53 57.30
N TRP A 255 47.52 -23.82 57.59
CA TRP A 255 47.06 -24.92 56.72
C TRP A 255 45.61 -25.32 56.99
N ILE A 256 45.05 -24.87 58.11
CA ILE A 256 43.75 -25.30 58.59
C ILE A 256 42.71 -24.33 58.02
N ASP A 257 42.11 -24.68 56.88
CA ASP A 257 40.96 -23.92 56.36
C ASP A 257 39.81 -23.91 57.38
N ASP A 258 39.03 -22.82 57.42
CA ASP A 258 37.88 -22.49 58.32
C ASP A 258 36.69 -23.48 58.28
N HIS A 259 36.91 -24.74 57.93
CA HIS A 259 35.88 -25.76 57.86
C HIS A 259 35.53 -26.34 59.24
N LYS A 260 34.23 -26.38 59.53
CA LYS A 260 33.62 -26.66 60.83
C LYS A 260 33.82 -28.08 61.39
N ASN A 261 34.49 -29.00 60.69
CA ASN A 261 34.60 -30.41 61.09
C ASN A 261 36.03 -30.91 61.37
N SER A 262 36.92 -29.99 61.79
CA SER A 262 38.28 -30.31 62.24
C SER A 262 38.48 -29.93 63.71
N LYS A 263 39.07 -30.81 64.51
CA LYS A 263 39.54 -30.54 65.87
C LYS A 263 41.06 -30.55 65.89
N VAL A 264 41.65 -29.44 66.30
CA VAL A 264 43.11 -29.22 66.29
C VAL A 264 43.65 -29.43 67.70
N TYR A 265 44.74 -30.17 67.80
CA TYR A 265 45.44 -30.49 69.04
C TYR A 265 46.83 -29.87 69.01
N LEU A 266 47.19 -29.22 70.11
CA LEU A 266 48.54 -28.68 70.29
C LEU A 266 49.54 -29.82 70.51
N PRO A 267 50.82 -29.64 70.17
CA PRO A 267 51.86 -30.64 70.40
C PRO A 267 51.99 -31.13 71.86
N THR A 268 51.47 -30.38 72.83
CA THR A 268 51.40 -30.76 74.26
C THR A 268 50.21 -31.65 74.61
N GLU A 269 49.24 -31.82 73.71
CA GLU A 269 47.98 -32.54 73.93
C GLU A 269 47.98 -33.95 73.31
N VAL A 270 49.17 -34.55 73.15
CA VAL A 270 49.35 -35.89 72.54
C VAL A 270 48.49 -36.94 73.23
N ASP A 271 48.43 -36.91 74.56
CA ASP A 271 47.69 -37.92 75.33
C ASP A 271 46.18 -37.79 75.08
N ASN A 272 45.65 -36.56 75.04
CA ASN A 272 44.24 -36.30 74.69
C ASN A 272 43.93 -36.71 73.24
N PHE A 273 44.87 -36.52 72.32
CA PHE A 273 44.74 -36.94 70.92
C PHE A 273 44.66 -38.47 70.79
N ILE A 274 45.49 -39.19 71.54
CA ILE A 274 45.50 -40.66 71.58
C ILE A 274 44.20 -41.20 72.21
N ASP A 275 43.73 -40.59 73.30
CA ASP A 275 42.48 -40.99 73.94
C ASP A 275 41.27 -40.84 73.01
N GLU A 276 41.23 -39.75 72.23
CA GLU A 276 40.18 -39.53 71.23
C GLU A 276 40.27 -40.51 70.06
N PHE A 277 41.49 -40.88 69.64
CA PHE A 277 41.71 -41.94 68.64
C PHE A 277 41.07 -43.27 69.04
N HIS A 278 41.16 -43.64 70.31
CA HIS A 278 40.54 -44.85 70.83
C HIS A 278 39.02 -44.75 70.96
N LYS A 279 38.48 -43.56 71.28
CA LYS A 279 37.04 -43.33 71.45
C LYS A 279 36.30 -43.23 70.11
N LYS A 280 36.95 -42.73 69.06
CA LYS A 280 36.31 -42.44 67.77
C LYS A 280 37.02 -43.13 66.59
N PRO A 281 36.91 -44.47 66.46
CA PRO A 281 37.65 -45.23 65.46
C PRO A 281 37.23 -44.98 64.00
N ARG A 282 36.12 -44.26 63.77
CA ARG A 282 35.64 -43.89 62.43
C ARG A 282 36.18 -42.54 61.96
N ASP A 283 36.73 -41.73 62.86
CA ASP A 283 37.26 -40.41 62.55
C ASP A 283 38.68 -40.48 61.97
N ILE A 284 39.10 -39.41 61.32
CA ILE A 284 40.36 -39.37 60.58
C ILE A 284 41.41 -38.63 61.39
N PHE A 285 42.48 -39.31 61.76
CA PHE A 285 43.55 -38.76 62.60
C PHE A 285 44.80 -38.49 61.76
N ILE A 286 45.23 -37.23 61.72
CA ILE A 286 46.35 -36.75 60.89
C ILE A 286 47.39 -36.08 61.77
N VAL A 287 48.66 -36.44 61.57
CA VAL A 287 49.79 -35.94 62.34
C VAL A 287 50.83 -35.34 61.39
N PHE A 288 51.24 -34.09 61.62
CA PHE A 288 52.37 -33.48 60.91
C PHE A 288 53.70 -33.91 61.54
N LYS A 289 54.53 -34.61 60.77
CA LYS A 289 55.78 -35.19 61.27
C LYS A 289 56.72 -34.16 61.89
N SER A 290 56.83 -32.99 61.27
CA SER A 290 57.74 -31.92 61.71
C SER A 290 57.15 -31.04 62.82
N GLY A 291 55.87 -31.19 63.14
CA GLY A 291 55.16 -30.37 64.12
C GLY A 291 55.11 -30.96 65.53
N ILE A 292 55.67 -32.15 65.74
CA ILE A 292 55.65 -32.83 67.03
C ILE A 292 57.04 -33.32 67.44
N ALA A 293 57.25 -33.47 68.75
CA ALA A 293 58.51 -33.98 69.27
C ALA A 293 58.75 -35.42 68.83
N LEU A 294 60.03 -35.78 68.61
CA LEU A 294 60.42 -37.11 68.14
C LEU A 294 59.94 -38.25 69.07
N TYR A 295 59.89 -37.99 70.37
CA TYR A 295 59.37 -38.93 71.37
C TYR A 295 57.88 -39.24 71.12
N ASP A 296 57.05 -38.21 70.97
CA ASP A 296 55.62 -38.35 70.74
C ASP A 296 55.29 -38.88 69.36
N PHE A 297 56.07 -38.52 68.33
CA PHE A 297 55.95 -39.13 67.01
C PHE A 297 56.13 -40.64 67.06
N ARG A 298 57.13 -41.14 67.81
CA ARG A 298 57.34 -42.60 67.98
C ARG A 298 56.18 -43.27 68.71
N ARG A 299 55.51 -42.58 69.63
CA ARG A 299 54.32 -43.09 70.33
C ARG A 299 53.14 -43.19 69.36
N LEU A 300 52.86 -42.12 68.63
CA LEU A 300 51.76 -42.06 67.65
C LEU A 300 51.94 -43.06 66.50
N LYS A 301 53.18 -43.26 66.02
CA LYS A 301 53.48 -44.21 64.93
C LYS A 301 53.11 -45.67 65.26
N LYS A 302 52.97 -46.03 66.54
CA LYS A 302 52.54 -47.38 66.95
C LYS A 302 51.05 -47.62 66.76
N LEU A 303 50.25 -46.57 66.62
CA LEU A 303 48.80 -46.65 66.44
C LEU A 303 48.46 -46.85 64.96
N ARG A 304 47.92 -48.02 64.63
CA ARG A 304 47.55 -48.37 63.25
C ARG A 304 46.26 -47.63 62.85
N GLY A 305 46.32 -46.84 61.77
CA GLY A 305 45.20 -46.05 61.27
C GLY A 305 45.43 -44.54 61.29
N MET A 306 46.51 -44.07 61.93
CA MET A 306 46.93 -42.67 61.86
C MET A 306 47.63 -42.35 60.54
N LYS A 307 47.30 -41.19 59.95
CA LYS A 307 47.96 -40.67 58.75
C LYS A 307 49.05 -39.68 59.14
N PHE A 308 50.23 -39.83 58.54
CA PHE A 308 51.37 -38.99 58.84
C PHE A 308 51.78 -38.20 57.60
N VAL A 309 51.74 -36.88 57.70
CA VAL A 309 52.05 -35.96 56.60
C VAL A 309 53.34 -35.19 56.85
N SER A 310 54.02 -34.86 55.77
CA SER A 310 55.34 -34.23 55.75
C SER A 310 55.35 -32.92 54.97
N SER A 311 54.34 -32.69 54.13
CA SER A 311 54.15 -31.45 53.36
C SER A 311 52.68 -31.00 53.37
N PHE A 312 52.45 -29.79 52.87
CA PHE A 312 51.10 -29.23 52.71
C PHE A 312 50.33 -29.96 51.61
N GLU A 313 50.99 -30.38 50.54
CA GLU A 313 50.40 -31.14 49.44
C GLU A 313 49.88 -32.50 49.92
N GLU A 314 50.67 -33.24 50.71
CA GLU A 314 50.23 -34.51 51.31
C GLU A 314 49.01 -34.31 52.23
N PHE A 315 48.99 -33.19 52.97
CA PHE A 315 47.86 -32.82 53.81
C PHE A 315 46.59 -32.52 52.99
N LYS A 316 46.74 -31.79 51.88
CA LYS A 316 45.63 -31.44 50.98
C LYS A 316 45.06 -32.67 50.28
N ASP A 317 45.91 -33.59 49.81
CA ASP A 317 45.47 -34.82 49.15
C ASP A 317 44.71 -35.73 50.12
N ILE A 318 45.22 -35.93 51.34
CA ILE A 318 44.54 -36.73 52.37
C ILE A 318 43.20 -36.13 52.79
N LYS A 319 43.10 -34.79 52.81
CA LYS A 319 41.85 -34.09 53.13
C LYS A 319 40.89 -34.16 51.93
N GLY A 320 41.40 -34.06 50.70
CA GLY A 320 40.65 -34.15 49.45
C GLY A 320 40.13 -35.55 49.11
N ASP A 321 40.78 -36.62 49.55
CA ASP A 321 40.32 -38.01 49.38
C ASP A 321 39.09 -38.37 50.24
N PHE A 322 38.77 -37.53 51.25
CA PHE A 322 37.70 -37.74 52.23
C PHE A 322 36.67 -36.59 52.24
N LEU A 323 36.80 -35.65 51.29
CA LEU A 323 35.90 -34.54 50.98
C LEU A 323 35.33 -34.72 49.58
#